data_AF-A0A7V5Z0P6-F1
#
_entry.id   AF-A0A7V5Z0P6-F1
#
_cell.length_a   1.000
_cell.length_b   1.000
_cell.length_c   1.000
_cell.angle_alpha   90.00
_cell.angle_beta   90.00
_cell.angle_gamma   90.00
#
_symmetry.space_group_name_H-M   'P 1'
#
loop_
_entity.id
_entity.type
_entity.pdbx_description
1 polymer ?
#
loop_
_entity_poly.entity_id
_entity_poly.type
_entity_poly.pdbx_seq_one_letter_code
_entity_poly.pdbx_strand_id
1 'polypeptide(L)' 'MAILDISIPLQNGVVVWPGDRPLELRRLRNLEQDGANVSELCLSSHTGTHV' A
#
# COMPACT_ATOMS: atom_id res chain seq x y z
N MET A 1 -17.52 17.85 15.06
CA MET A 1 -17.01 16.57 15.61
C MET A 1 -15.74 16.24 14.83
N ALA A 2 -14.65 15.89 15.49
CA ALA A 2 -13.39 15.55 14.82
C ALA A 2 -13.40 14.10 14.36
N ILE A 3 -12.78 13.81 13.21
CA ILE A 3 -12.53 12.44 12.75
C ILE A 3 -11.08 12.10 13.14
N LEU A 4 -10.89 10.94 13.76
CA LEU A 4 -9.57 10.40 14.07
C LEU A 4 -9.30 9.20 13.15
N ASP A 5 -8.21 9.26 12.39
CA ASP A 5 -7.72 8.11 11.63
C ASP A 5 -6.92 7.18 12.55
N ILE A 6 -7.30 5.90 12.54
CA ILE A 6 -6.70 4.85 13.36
C ILE A 6 -5.98 3.80 12.50
N SER A 7 -5.83 4.08 11.21
CA SER A 7 -5.19 3.19 10.26
C SER A 7 -3.67 3.37 10.30
N ILE A 8 -2.92 2.28 10.19
CA ILE A 8 -1.48 2.40 9.96
C ILE A 8 -1.20 2.66 8.47
N PRO A 9 -0.14 3.41 8.13
CA PRO A 9 0.20 3.67 6.73
C PRO A 9 0.64 2.37 6.02
N LEU A 10 0.13 2.16 4.80
CA LEU A 10 0.57 1.08 3.93
C LEU A 10 1.73 1.56 3.06
N GLN A 11 2.90 0.92 3.23
CA GLN A 11 4.12 1.24 2.50
C GLN A 11 5.00 -0.02 2.38
N ASN A 12 5.92 -0.02 1.41
CA ASN A 12 6.90 -1.10 1.30
C ASN A 12 7.67 -1.24 2.62
N GLY A 13 7.82 -2.48 3.08
CA GLY A 13 8.47 -2.78 4.36
C GLY A 13 7.58 -2.63 5.60
N VAL A 14 6.27 -2.38 5.45
CA VAL A 14 5.33 -2.58 6.55
C VAL A 14 5.44 -4.02 7.06
N VAL A 15 5.37 -4.18 8.39
CA VAL A 15 5.43 -5.51 9.00
C VAL A 15 4.23 -6.33 8.56
N VAL A 16 4.50 -7.56 8.12
CA VAL A 16 3.50 -8.57 7.76
C VAL A 16 3.69 -9.82 8.60
N TRP A 17 2.72 -10.74 8.55
CA TRP A 17 2.85 -12.02 9.22
C TRP A 17 4.00 -12.86 8.61
N PRO A 18 4.82 -13.57 9.41
CA PRO A 18 5.89 -14.41 8.88
C PRO A 18 5.36 -15.47 7.91
N GLY A 19 5.88 -15.45 6.68
CA GLY A 19 5.47 -16.36 5.60
C GLY A 19 4.34 -15.82 4.71
N ASP A 20 3.71 -14.70 5.08
CA ASP A 20 2.76 -14.02 4.19
C ASP A 20 3.49 -13.19 3.12
N ARG A 21 2.79 -12.86 2.04
CA ARG A 21 3.35 -12.01 0.98
C ARG A 21 3.62 -10.61 1.52
N PRO A 22 4.82 -10.03 1.32
CA PRO A 22 5.06 -8.63 1.65
C PRO A 22 4.21 -7.70 0.77
N LEU A 23 3.84 -6.54 1.29
CA LEU A 23 3.23 -5.48 0.48
C LEU A 23 4.24 -5.00 -0.57
N GLU A 24 3.81 -4.99 -1.83
CA GLU A 24 4.55 -4.44 -2.96
C GLU A 24 3.77 -3.27 -3.57
N LEU A 25 4.33 -2.07 -3.43
CA LEU A 25 3.89 -0.85 -4.10
C LEU A 25 4.97 -0.41 -5.07
N ARG A 26 4.66 -0.42 -6.36
CA ARG A 26 5.60 -0.02 -7.43
C ARG A 26 4.94 0.90 -8.46
N ARG A 27 5.71 1.85 -8.99
CA ARG A 27 5.24 2.73 -10.06
C ARG A 27 5.32 2.01 -11.41
N LEU A 28 4.19 1.94 -12.12
CA LEU A 28 4.09 1.39 -13.47
C LEU A 28 4.26 2.46 -14.56
N ARG A 29 3.76 3.67 -14.30
CA ARG A 29 3.78 4.80 -15.24
C ARG A 29 4.09 6.10 -14.52
N ASN A 30 4.74 7.01 -15.20
CA ASN A 30 5.08 8.34 -14.68
C ASN A 30 4.39 9.45 -15.47
N LEU A 31 4.04 10.53 -14.77
CA LEU A 31 3.28 11.64 -15.34
C LEU A 31 3.95 12.26 -16.58
N GLU A 32 5.27 12.43 -16.55
CA GLU A 32 6.02 13.13 -17.60
C GLU A 32 5.95 12.41 -18.95
N GLN A 33 5.98 11.07 -18.93
CA GLN A 33 6.01 10.25 -20.13
C GLN A 33 4.62 9.71 -20.51
N ASP A 34 3.81 9.36 -19.52
CA ASP A 34 2.57 8.61 -19.71
C ASP A 34 1.30 9.44 -19.50
N GLY A 35 1.44 10.71 -19.10
CA GLY A 35 0.31 11.60 -18.80
C GLY A 35 -0.40 11.32 -17.47
N ALA A 36 0.06 10.32 -16.70
CA ALA A 36 -0.40 10.04 -15.35
C ALA A 36 0.64 9.26 -14.53
N ASN A 37 0.63 9.45 -13.21
CA ASN A 37 1.30 8.53 -12.30
C ASN A 37 0.37 7.34 -12.02
N VAL A 38 0.82 6.13 -12.33
CA VAL A 38 0.07 4.89 -12.05
C VAL A 38 0.96 3.95 -11.27
N SER A 39 0.46 3.45 -10.14
CA SER A 39 1.15 2.46 -9.32
C SER A 39 0.36 1.17 -9.26
N GLU A 40 1.07 0.05 -9.17
CA GLU A 40 0.52 -1.26 -8.83
C GLU A 40 0.69 -1.48 -7.33
N LEU A 41 -0.36 -2.04 -6.72
CA LEU A 41 -0.39 -2.43 -5.32
C LEU A 41 -0.73 -3.92 -5.23
N CYS A 42 0.12 -4.70 -4.60
CA CYS A 42 -0.10 -6.11 -4.31
C CYS A 42 0.17 -6.40 -2.83
N LEU A 43 -0.80 -7.00 -2.13
CA LEU A 43 -0.74 -7.28 -0.70
C LEU A 43 -1.66 -8.45 -0.32
N SER A 44 -1.42 -9.03 0.85
CA SER A 44 -2.38 -9.89 1.54
C SER A 44 -3.51 -9.07 2.15
N SER A 45 -4.73 -9.60 2.20
CA SER A 45 -5.87 -8.94 2.86
C SER A 45 -5.69 -8.76 4.37
N HIS A 46 -4.72 -9.48 4.96
CA HIS A 46 -4.36 -9.39 6.37
C HIS A 46 -3.19 -8.40 6.62
N THR A 47 -2.91 -7.50 5.69
CA THR A 47 -1.85 -6.49 5.82
C THR A 47 -2.40 -5.18 6.38
N GLY A 48 -1.76 -4.66 7.44
CA GLY A 48 -2.14 -3.40 8.06
C GLY A 48 -3.45 -3.46 8.85
N THR A 49 -4.15 -2.33 8.96
CA THR A 49 -5.46 -2.26 9.64
C THR A 49 -6.52 -2.92 8.74
N HIS A 50 -7.11 -4.02 9.19
CA HIS A 50 -8.06 -4.84 8.43
C HIS A 50 -9.18 -5.40 9.33
N VAL A 51 -10.13 -6.15 8.75
CA VAL A 51 -11.27 -6.82 9.42
C VAL A 51 -11.23 -8.32 9.14
#